data_AF-A0A4S4KKZ6-F1
#
_entry.id   AF-A0A4S4KKZ6-F1
#
_cell.length_a   1.000
_cell.length_b   1.000
_cell.length_c   1.000
_cell.angle_alpha   90.00
_cell.angle_beta   90.00
_cell.angle_gamma   90.00
#
_symmetry.space_group_name_H-M   'P 1'
#
loop_
_entity.id
_entity.type
_entity.pdbx_description
1 polymer ?
#
loop_
_entity_poly.entity_id
_entity_poly.type
_entity_poly.pdbx_seq_one_letter_code
_entity_poly.pdbx_strand_id
1 'polypeptide(L)' 'MSQTTTDAAVVAVVEEYLLESIIAASMFALTVYEYIITLQREVTWIWLRKWTLATWIFLANRYLTIAAVIIVVSRPTAQR' A
#
# COMPACT_ATOMS: atom_id res chain seq x y z
N MET A 1 -13.05 9.72 -38.23
CA MET A 1 -11.65 10.08 -37.91
C MET A 1 -11.55 10.84 -36.58
N SER A 2 -12.40 11.84 -36.28
CA SER A 2 -12.35 12.59 -35.01
C SER A 2 -12.83 11.80 -33.78
N GLN A 3 -13.89 11.00 -33.91
CA GLN A 3 -14.44 10.20 -32.81
C GLN A 3 -13.48 9.08 -32.38
N THR A 4 -12.87 8.37 -33.33
CA THR A 4 -11.87 7.31 -33.07
C THR A 4 -10.66 7.79 -32.26
N THR A 5 -10.22 9.03 -32.45
CA THR A 5 -9.12 9.62 -31.66
C THR A 5 -9.55 9.94 -30.23
N THR A 6 -10.82 10.32 -30.06
CA THR A 6 -11.41 10.60 -28.74
C THR A 6 -11.57 9.31 -27.94
N ASP A 7 -12.06 8.25 -28.59
CA ASP A 7 -12.24 6.94 -27.97
C ASP A 7 -10.90 6.33 -27.53
N ALA A 8 -9.87 6.43 -28.39
CA ALA A 8 -8.53 5.96 -28.06
C ALA A 8 -7.91 6.73 -26.87
N ALA A 9 -8.14 8.04 -26.78
CA ALA A 9 -7.66 8.85 -25.66
C ALA A 9 -8.35 8.45 -24.34
N VAL A 10 -9.66 8.17 -24.37
CA VAL A 10 -10.40 7.70 -23.18
C VAL A 10 -9.88 6.34 -22.71
N VAL A 11 -9.64 5.41 -23.63
CA VAL A 11 -9.10 4.08 -23.28
C VAL A 11 -7.73 4.21 -22.61
N ALA A 12 -6.83 5.04 -23.13
CA ALA A 12 -5.50 5.23 -22.55
C ALA A 12 -5.54 5.76 -21.10
N VAL A 13 -6.43 6.72 -20.82
CA VAL A 13 -6.62 7.27 -19.46
C VAL A 13 -7.18 6.22 -18.51
N VAL A 14 -8.12 5.39 -18.98
CA VAL A 14 -8.69 4.30 -18.17
C VAL A 14 -7.65 3.22 -17.88
N GLU A 15 -6.83 2.85 -18.86
CA GLU A 15 -5.75 1.88 -18.67
C GLU A 15 -4.73 2.36 -17.64
N GLU A 16 -4.29 3.62 -17.74
CA GLU A 16 -3.39 4.23 -16.75
C GLU A 16 -3.98 4.16 -15.34
N TYR A 17 -5.26 4.51 -15.20
CA TYR A 17 -5.96 4.46 -13.92
C TYR A 17 -6.08 3.03 -13.35
N LEU A 18 -6.41 2.06 -14.20
CA LEU A 18 -6.52 0.66 -13.78
C LEU A 18 -5.16 0.11 -13.33
N LEU A 19 -4.09 0.45 -14.05
CA LEU A 19 -2.74 0.03 -13.68
C LEU A 19 -2.35 0.58 -12.31
N GLU A 20 -2.56 1.88 -12.06
CA GLU A 20 -2.27 2.49 -10.76
C GLU A 20 -3.07 1.80 -9.63
N SER A 21 -4.37 1.58 -9.84
CA SER A 21 -5.24 0.94 -8.84
C SER A 21 -4.82 -0.51 -8.55
N ILE A 22 -4.49 -1.30 -9.57
CA ILE A 22 -4.10 -2.70 -9.41
C ILE A 22 -2.74 -2.79 -8.70
N ILE A 23 -1.79 -1.92 -9.05
CA ILE A 23 -0.48 -1.87 -8.39
C ILE A 23 -0.65 -1.51 -6.91
N ALA A 24 -1.46 -0.49 -6.60
CA ALA A 24 -1.70 -0.08 -5.22
C ALA A 24 -2.36 -1.20 -4.39
N ALA A 25 -3.37 -1.88 -4.94
CA ALA A 25 -4.04 -3.00 -4.28
C ALA A 25 -3.08 -4.20 -4.08
N SER A 26 -2.24 -4.50 -5.07
CA SER A 26 -1.26 -5.59 -5.00
C SER A 26 -0.18 -5.30 -3.95
N MET A 27 0.33 -4.07 -3.92
CA MET A 27 1.29 -3.62 -2.91
C MET A 27 0.70 -3.70 -1.50
N PHE A 28 -0.56 -3.30 -1.32
CA PHE A 28 -1.27 -3.45 -0.04
C PHE A 28 -1.42 -4.91 0.36
N ALA A 29 -1.88 -5.78 -0.54
CA ALA A 29 -2.03 -7.21 -0.27
C ALA A 29 -0.70 -7.87 0.11
N LEU A 30 0.38 -7.58 -0.63
CA LEU A 30 1.72 -8.09 -0.35
C LEU A 30 2.22 -7.63 1.02
N THR A 31 2.07 -6.34 1.29
CA THR A 31 2.46 -5.72 2.56
C THR A 31 1.74 -6.37 3.75
N VAL A 32 0.41 -6.56 3.65
CA VAL A 32 -0.39 -7.27 4.67
C VAL A 32 0.05 -8.73 4.83
N TYR A 33 0.31 -9.43 3.73
CA TYR A 33 0.76 -10.82 3.76
C TYR A 33 2.10 -10.96 4.48
N GLU A 34 3.09 -10.15 4.12
CA GLU A 34 4.40 -10.12 4.77
C GLU A 34 4.28 -9.81 6.26
N TYR A 35 3.31 -8.97 6.64
CA TYR A 35 3.04 -8.69 8.04
C TYR A 35 2.49 -9.88 8.79
N ILE A 36 1.50 -10.59 8.26
CA ILE A 36 0.89 -11.75 8.93
C ILE A 36 1.95 -12.82 9.24
N ILE A 37 2.83 -13.11 8.28
CA ILE A 37 3.87 -14.15 8.45
C ILE A 37 4.99 -13.73 9.43
N THR A 38 5.26 -12.43 9.55
CA THR A 38 6.31 -11.92 10.45
C THR A 38 5.80 -11.63 11.86
N LEU A 39 4.49 -11.37 12.01
CA LEU A 39 3.86 -10.98 13.27
C LEU A 39 4.05 -12.03 14.37
N GLN A 40 3.99 -13.32 14.04
CA GLN A 40 4.21 -14.38 15.03
C GLN A 40 5.61 -14.33 15.65
N ARG A 41 6.63 -14.04 14.82
CA ARG A 41 8.01 -13.86 15.29
C ARG A 41 8.11 -12.58 16.12
N GLU A 42 7.52 -11.49 15.67
CA GLU A 42 7.58 -10.22 16.38
C GLU A 42 6.94 -10.27 17.75
N VAL A 43 5.77 -10.89 17.89
CA VAL A 43 5.13 -11.06 19.19
C VAL A 43 6.05 -11.84 20.13
N THR A 44 6.70 -12.89 19.64
CA THR A 44 7.59 -13.75 20.43
C THR A 44 8.88 -13.02 20.86
N TRP A 45 9.50 -12.25 19.97
CA TRP A 45 10.81 -11.64 20.23
C TRP A 45 10.75 -10.21 20.78
N ILE A 46 9.70 -9.48 20.44
CA ILE A 46 9.55 -8.04 20.73
C ILE A 46 8.54 -7.80 21.84
N TRP A 47 7.35 -8.42 21.78
CA TRP A 47 6.27 -8.14 22.74
C TRP A 47 6.42 -8.89 24.07
N LEU A 48 6.99 -10.10 24.03
CA LEU A 48 7.28 -10.91 25.22
C LEU A 48 8.57 -10.48 25.96
N ARG A 49 9.33 -9.51 25.43
CA ARG A 49 10.60 -9.04 26.00
C ARG A 49 10.50 -7.59 26.47
N LYS A 50 11.51 -7.11 27.19
CA LYS A 50 11.60 -5.71 27.64
C LYS A 50 11.53 -4.78 26.43
N TRP A 51 10.63 -3.80 26.49
CA TRP A 51 10.47 -2.79 25.46
C TRP A 51 11.71 -1.91 25.42
N THR A 52 12.48 -2.00 24.34
CA THR A 52 13.72 -1.22 24.15
C THR A 52 13.49 -0.12 23.11
N LEU A 53 14.42 0.84 22.98
CA LEU A 53 14.36 1.86 21.93
C LEU A 53 14.30 1.23 20.53
N ALA A 54 14.96 0.09 20.33
CA ALA A 54 14.92 -0.67 19.07
C ALA A 54 13.50 -1.17 18.75
N THR A 55 12.74 -1.59 19.76
CA THR A 55 11.32 -1.98 19.62
C THR A 55 10.48 -0.82 19.10
N TRP A 56 10.68 0.39 19.63
CA TRP A 56 9.95 1.58 19.22
C TRP A 56 10.29 2.01 17.79
N ILE A 57 11.57 1.99 17.43
CA ILE A 57 12.00 2.29 16.05
C ILE A 57 11.43 1.27 15.07
N PHE A 58 11.41 -0.01 15.45
CA PHE A 58 10.82 -1.08 14.65
C PHE A 58 9.31 -0.89 14.46
N LEU A 59 8.58 -0.62 15.55
CA LEU A 59 7.16 -0.32 15.49
C LEU A 59 6.87 0.90 14.61
N ALA A 60 7.62 1.99 14.80
CA ALA A 60 7.45 3.21 14.01
C ALA A 60 7.65 2.91 12.52
N ASN A 61 8.73 2.23 12.14
CA ASN A 61 8.97 1.87 10.74
C ASN A 61 7.82 1.01 10.19
N ARG A 62 7.37 0.02 10.95
CA ARG A 62 6.31 -0.92 10.53
C ARG A 62 4.94 -0.25 10.38
N TYR A 63 4.49 0.50 11.38
CA TYR A 63 3.17 1.14 11.35
C TYR A 63 3.13 2.38 10.46
N LEU A 64 4.25 3.10 10.27
CA LEU A 64 4.32 4.19 9.29
C LEU A 64 4.21 3.67 7.87
N THR A 65 4.79 2.51 7.56
CA THR A 65 4.69 1.89 6.23
C THR A 65 3.25 1.45 5.94
N ILE A 66 2.57 0.84 6.92
CA ILE A 66 1.12 0.53 6.83
C ILE A 66 0.30 1.80 6.57
N ALA A 67 0.54 2.84 7.37
CA ALA A 67 -0.17 4.10 7.23
C ALA A 67 0.06 4.74 5.85
N ALA A 68 1.29 4.70 5.33
CA ALA A 68 1.62 5.21 4.01
C ALA A 68 0.86 4.46 2.90
N VAL A 69 0.81 3.12 2.96
CA VAL A 69 0.06 2.33 1.98
C VAL A 69 -1.45 2.59 2.08
N ILE A 70 -2.01 2.69 3.30
CA ILE A 70 -3.42 3.05 3.49
C ILE A 70 -3.70 4.42 2.91
N ILE A 71 -2.82 5.41 3.14
CA ILE A 71 -2.97 6.74 2.55
C ILE A 71 -2.98 6.65 1.03
N VAL A 72 -2.03 5.92 0.42
CA VAL A 72 -1.96 5.76 -1.04
C VAL A 72 -3.22 5.11 -1.61
N VAL A 73 -3.71 4.04 -0.99
CA VAL A 73 -4.94 3.34 -1.41
C VAL A 73 -6.20 4.17 -1.17
N SER A 74 -6.25 4.89 -0.04
CA SER A 74 -7.42 5.69 0.35
C SER A 74 -7.47 7.06 -0.31
N ARG A 75 -6.36 7.55 -0.91
CA ARG A 75 -6.34 8.85 -1.60
C ARG A 75 -7.53 8.86 -2.55
N PRO A 76 -8.56 9.67 -2.26
CA PRO A 76 -9.73 9.68 -3.10
C PRO A 76 -9.29 10.19 -4.46
N THR A 77 -9.64 9.43 -5.49
CA THR A 77 -9.40 9.70 -6.91
C THR A 77 -9.95 11.06 -7.40
N ALA A 78 -10.52 11.87 -6.51
CA ALA A 78 -11.23 13.11 -6.79
C ALA A 78 -10.34 14.38 -6.83
N GLN A 79 -9.02 14.28 -6.67
CA GLN A 79 -8.12 15.43 -6.83
C GLN A 79 -7.25 15.31 -8.10
N ARG A 80 -7.86 15.25 -9.28
CA ARG A 80 -7.26 15.75 -10.54
C ARG A 80 -8.33 16.25 -11.49
#